data_AF-A0A402D9Z5-F1
#
_entry.id   AF-A0A402D9Z5-F1
#
_cell.length_a   1.000
_cell.length_b   1.000
_cell.length_c   1.000
_cell.angle_alpha   90.00
_cell.angle_beta   90.00
_cell.angle_gamma   90.00
#
_symmetry.space_group_name_H-M   'P 1'
#
loop_
_entity.id
_entity.type
_entity.pdbx_description
1 polymer ?
#
loop_
_entity_poly.entity_id
_entity_poly.type
_entity_poly.pdbx_seq_one_letter_code
_entity_poly.pdbx_strand_id
1 'polypeptide(L)' 'MMKDFEMALGQYIFYRDLIQLGQDEYQEIYLAIKDEIYETFFQRKSIQAVIKRHQLDLLVVNIEKEEIVQWIN' A
#
# COMPACT_ATOMS: atom_id res chain seq x y z
N MET A 1 -14.43 0.82 -2.23
CA MET A 1 -13.31 1.79 -2.22
C MET A 1 -12.90 2.21 -0.82
N MET A 2 -13.66 3.04 -0.09
CA MET A 2 -13.21 3.50 1.25
C MET A 2 -13.09 2.37 2.28
N LYS A 3 -14.11 1.52 2.39
CA LYS A 3 -14.09 0.35 3.29
C LYS A 3 -12.93 -0.62 2.97
N ASP A 4 -12.68 -0.85 1.69
CA ASP A 4 -11.58 -1.73 1.25
C ASP A 4 -10.23 -1.12 1.61
N PHE A 5 -10.08 0.20 1.47
CA PHE A 5 -8.89 0.93 1.89
C PHE A 5 -8.70 0.89 3.41
N GLU A 6 -9.75 1.10 4.21
CA GLU A 6 -9.68 0.99 5.68
C GLU A 6 -9.22 -0.42 6.10
N MET A 7 -9.75 -1.45 5.44
CA MET A 7 -9.35 -2.84 5.69
C MET A 7 -7.90 -3.11 5.27
N ALA A 8 -7.49 -2.66 4.08
CA ALA A 8 -6.12 -2.81 3.59
C ALA A 8 -5.10 -2.06 4.47
N LEU A 9 -5.44 -0.84 4.91
CA LEU A 9 -4.62 -0.05 5.83
C LEU A 9 -4.46 -0.76 7.17
N GLY A 10 -5.55 -1.30 7.72
CA GLY A 10 -5.50 -2.08 8.96
C GLY A 10 -4.61 -3.32 8.83
N GLN A 11 -4.77 -4.08 7.74
CA GLN A 11 -3.93 -5.25 7.46
C GLN A 11 -2.45 -4.86 7.30
N TYR A 12 -2.16 -3.82 6.52
CA TYR A 12 -0.79 -3.35 6.30
C TYR A 12 -0.08 -3.02 7.61
N ILE A 13 -0.72 -2.20 8.46
CA ILE A 13 -0.16 -1.81 9.76
C ILE A 13 0.05 -3.06 10.64
N PHE A 14 -0.95 -3.94 10.72
CA PHE A 14 -0.88 -5.14 11.53
C PHE A 14 0.26 -6.08 11.11
N TYR A 15 0.39 -6.38 9.82
CA TYR A 15 1.45 -7.25 9.33
C TYR A 15 2.83 -6.62 9.45
N ARG A 16 2.97 -5.32 9.18
CA ARG A 16 4.22 -4.60 9.41
C ARG A 16 4.68 -4.73 10.86
N ASP A 17 3.77 -4.51 11.81
CA ASP A 17 4.09 -4.61 13.23
C ASP A 17 4.50 -6.05 13.62
N LEU A 18 3.82 -7.07 13.10
CA LEU A 18 4.19 -8.47 13.33
C LEU A 18 5.58 -8.81 12.79
N ILE A 19 5.92 -8.37 11.58
CA ILE A 19 7.24 -8.58 10.96
C ILE A 19 8.33 -7.90 11.78
N GLN A 20 8.10 -6.64 12.19
CA GLN A 20 9.04 -5.87 13.01
C GLN A 20 9.28 -6.53 14.38
N LEU A 21 8.24 -7.07 15.01
CA LEU A 21 8.36 -7.78 16.29
C LEU A 21 9.04 -9.14 16.14
N GLY A 22 8.90 -9.79 14.98
CA GLY A 22 9.52 -11.08 14.66
C GLY A 22 11.03 -11.04 14.48
N GLN A 23 11.66 -9.86 14.47
CA GLN A 23 13.08 -9.64 14.17
C GLN A 23 13.50 -10.23 12.82
N ASP A 24 12.62 -10.16 11.82
CA ASP A 24 12.92 -10.66 10.48
C ASP A 24 13.93 -9.74 9.76
N GLU A 25 14.79 -10.32 8.92
CA GLU A 25 15.75 -9.57 8.10
C GLU A 25 15.04 -8.77 7.00
N TYR A 26 13.82 -9.17 6.63
CA TYR A 26 12.99 -8.54 5.61
C TYR A 26 11.92 -7.65 6.23
N GLN A 27 12.19 -6.35 6.33
CA GLN A 27 11.29 -5.38 6.96
C GLN A 27 10.42 -4.59 5.96
N GLU A 28 10.68 -4.73 4.67
CA GLU A 28 9.98 -3.99 3.64
C GLU A 28 8.67 -4.70 3.27
N ILE A 29 7.55 -4.01 3.47
CA ILE A 29 6.21 -4.48 3.12
C ILE A 29 5.57 -3.46 2.19
N TYR A 30 5.06 -3.92 1.07
CA TYR A 30 4.38 -3.07 0.10
C TYR A 30 2.90 -3.44 0.00
N LEU A 31 2.05 -2.43 -0.07
CA LEU A 31 0.65 -2.60 -0.42
C LEU A 31 0.51 -2.58 -1.95
N ALA A 32 0.27 -3.75 -2.54
CA ALA A 32 0.04 -3.86 -3.97
C ALA A 32 -1.34 -3.34 -4.36
N ILE A 33 -1.40 -2.45 -5.35
CA ILE A 33 -2.64 -1.84 -5.84
C ILE A 33 -2.66 -1.75 -7.36
N LYS A 34 -3.85 -1.85 -7.95
CA LYS A 34 -4.03 -1.66 -9.40
C LYS A 34 -3.71 -0.22 -9.79
N ASP A 35 -3.05 -0.04 -10.93
CA ASP A 35 -2.78 1.26 -11.55
C ASP A 35 -4.03 2.15 -11.71
N GLU A 36 -5.15 1.60 -12.16
CA GLU A 36 -6.41 2.34 -12.28
C GLU A 36 -6.90 2.91 -10.93
N ILE A 37 -6.70 2.15 -9.84
CA ILE A 37 -7.08 2.55 -8.48
C ILE A 37 -6.08 3.58 -7.94
N TYR A 38 -4.80 3.44 -8.30
CA TYR A 38 -3.78 4.41 -7.95
C TYR A 38 -4.10 5.80 -8.54
N GLU A 39 -4.40 5.86 -9.85
CA GLU A 39 -4.67 7.09 -10.59
C GLU A 39 -5.99 7.79 -10.17
N THR A 40 -6.94 7.06 -9.59
CA THR A 40 -8.27 7.60 -9.24
C THR A 40 -8.48 7.82 -7.74
N PHE A 41 -8.30 6.77 -6.92
CA PHE A 41 -8.59 6.82 -5.49
C PHE A 41 -7.39 7.29 -4.68
N PHE A 42 -6.19 6.77 -4.98
CA PHE A 42 -5.00 7.11 -4.21
C PHE A 42 -4.50 8.52 -4.50
N GLN A 43 -4.76 9.12 -5.68
CA GLN A 43 -4.44 10.53 -5.95
C GLN A 43 -5.25 11.56 -5.14
N ARG A 44 -6.29 11.13 -4.41
CA ARG A 44 -7.08 12.04 -3.57
C ARG A 44 -6.22 12.58 -2.42
N LYS A 45 -6.21 13.90 -2.23
CA LYS A 45 -5.42 14.57 -1.17
C LYS A 45 -5.61 13.98 0.22
N SER A 46 -6.83 13.59 0.58
CA SER A 46 -7.12 12.96 1.87
C SER A 46 -6.44 11.59 2.00
N ILE A 47 -6.45 10.77 0.94
CA ILE A 47 -5.84 9.45 0.92
C ILE A 47 -4.31 9.57 0.93
N GLN A 48 -3.74 10.48 0.13
CA GLN A 48 -2.30 10.82 0.17
C GLN A 48 -1.83 11.24 1.56
N ALA A 49 -2.64 12.03 2.28
CA ALA A 49 -2.31 12.43 3.66
C ALA A 49 -2.26 11.23 4.61
N VAL A 50 -3.16 10.26 4.46
CA VAL A 50 -3.17 9.02 5.26
C VAL A 50 -1.98 8.14 4.92
N ILE A 51 -1.69 7.92 3.63
CA ILE A 51 -0.54 7.15 3.14
C ILE A 51 0.75 7.71 3.76
N LYS A 52 0.96 9.03 3.63
CA LYS A 52 2.14 9.70 4.19
C LYS A 52 2.21 9.59 5.72
N ARG A 53 1.08 9.76 6.42
CA ARG A 53 1.03 9.67 7.88
C ARG A 53 1.43 8.29 8.39
N HIS A 54 1.03 7.25 7.68
CA HIS A 54 1.25 5.87 8.09
C HIS A 54 2.47 5.22 7.43
N GLN A 55 3.20 5.93 6.56
CA GLN A 55 4.38 5.44 5.84
C GLN A 55 4.03 4.13 5.10
N LEU A 56 3.05 4.24 4.20
CA LEU A 56 2.65 3.12 3.35
C LEU A 56 3.52 3.12 2.10
N ASP A 57 4.29 2.06 1.94
CA ASP A 57 4.98 1.76 0.70
C ASP A 57 3.98 1.08 -0.24
N LEU A 58 3.91 1.54 -1.48
CA LEU A 58 2.94 1.08 -2.47
C LEU A 58 3.64 0.41 -3.65
N LEU A 59 3.06 -0.69 -4.11
CA LEU A 59 3.45 -1.37 -5.35
C LEU A 59 2.32 -1.23 -6.37
N VAL A 60 2.50 -0.36 -7.36
CA VAL A 60 1.50 -0.14 -8.39
C VAL A 60 1.69 -1.18 -9.50
N VAL A 61 0.64 -1.94 -9.79
CA VAL A 61 0.66 -3.03 -10.78
C VAL A 61 -0.40 -2.81 -11.85
N ASN A 62 -0.06 -3.11 -13.09
CA ASN A 62 -1.03 -3.23 -14.17
C ASN A 62 -1.44 -4.71 -14.26
N ILE A 63 -2.69 -5.00 -13.92
CA ILE A 63 -3.19 -6.38 -13.84
C ILE A 63 -3.39 -6.99 -15.23
N GLU A 64 -3.76 -6.19 -16.23
CA GLU A 64 -4.02 -6.68 -17.59
C GLU A 64 -2.74 -7.12 -18.31
N LYS A 65 -1.62 -6.44 -18.01
CA LYS A 65 -0.29 -6.75 -18.57
C LYS A 65 0.58 -7.60 -17.64
N GLU A 66 0.10 -7.86 -16.42
CA GLU A 66 0.85 -8.57 -15.38
C GLU A 66 2.24 -7.96 -15.10
N GLU A 67 2.33 -6.63 -15.07
CA GLU A 67 3.60 -5.90 -14.88
C GLU A 67 3.57 -4.96 -13.68
N ILE A 68 4.75 -4.77 -13.09
CA ILE A 68 4.96 -3.74 -12.07
C ILE A 68 5.14 -2.40 -12.79
N VAL A 69 4.31 -1.43 -12.43
CA VAL A 69 4.35 -0.08 -13.00
C VAL A 69 5.28 0.81 -12.17
N GLN A 70 5.16 0.77 -10.83
CA GLN A 70 5.91 1.67 -9.96
C GLN A 70 6.05 1.14 -8.53
N TRP A 71 7.18 1.46 -7.90
CA TRP A 71 7.43 1.34 -6.47
C TRP A 71 7.39 2.74 -5.84
N ILE A 72 6.67 2.93 -4.74
CA ILE A 72 6.50 4.23 -4.07
C ILE A 72 6.78 4.04 -2.58
N ASN A 73 7.70 4.86 -2.05
CA ASN A 73 8.13 4.88 -0.65
C ASN A 73 7.92 6.28 -0.05
#